data_AF-A0A534JKW1-F1
#
_entry.id   AF-A0A534JKW1-F1
#
_cell.length_a   1.000
_cell.length_b   1.000
_cell.length_c   1.000
_cell.angle_alpha   90.00
_cell.angle_beta   90.00
_cell.angle_gamma   90.00
#
_symmetry.space_group_name_H-M   'P 1'
#
loop_
_entity.id
_entity.type
_entity.pdbx_description
1 polymer ?
#
loop_
_entity_poly.entity_id
_entity_poly.type
_entity_poly.pdbx_seq_one_letter_code
_entity_poly.pdbx_strand_id
1 'polypeptide(L)'
;MRLPDGNLDGGGFASTGFHSLPKLRDGQDLTLTALDSSATYVSWADFYLTLQAIVNTYAPYDSTTWINAPEFNRTMGTGGPDSDCPGCLPHADHLAVADAAYQITVGLNAPWGRAFFVDYPMGWNDSRYPVNLDTTLYTIKKSFFMAYSDTIKAMTGFDEYLYGWSVRFWENSFWREYHRVL
;
A
#
# COMPACT_ATOMS: atom_id res chain seq x y z
N MET A 1 -4.29 9.22 8.40
CA MET A 1 -5.68 8.82 8.71
C MET A 1 -5.79 7.84 9.88
N ARG A 2 -4.71 7.15 10.32
CA ARG A 2 -4.62 6.39 11.59
C ARG A 2 -5.80 5.41 11.81
N LEU A 3 -6.10 4.62 10.80
CA LEU A 3 -7.23 3.69 10.82
C LEU A 3 -6.83 2.33 11.42
N PRO A 4 -7.81 1.54 11.89
CA PRO A 4 -7.60 0.13 12.23
C PRO A 4 -6.91 -0.64 11.10
N ASP A 5 -5.87 -1.38 11.46
CA ASP A 5 -5.14 -2.32 10.59
C ASP A 5 -6.09 -3.48 10.22
N GLY A 6 -6.17 -3.77 8.92
CA GLY A 6 -7.01 -4.83 8.38
C GLY A 6 -6.42 -6.23 8.48
N ASN A 7 -5.18 -6.39 8.96
CA ASN A 7 -4.42 -7.64 8.81
C ASN A 7 -4.21 -7.97 7.32
N LEU A 8 -3.53 -9.09 7.03
CA LEU A 8 -3.27 -9.52 5.65
C LEU A 8 -4.57 -9.68 4.83
N ASP A 9 -5.61 -10.23 5.45
CA ASP A 9 -6.87 -10.63 4.80
C ASP A 9 -7.98 -9.56 4.85
N GLY A 10 -7.77 -8.45 5.54
CA GLY A 10 -8.79 -7.40 5.73
C GLY A 10 -9.75 -7.70 6.89
N GLY A 11 -9.56 -8.80 7.62
CA GLY A 11 -10.39 -9.20 8.76
C GLY A 11 -10.27 -8.27 9.97
N GLY A 12 -9.18 -7.51 10.07
CA GLY A 12 -8.87 -6.65 11.21
C GLY A 12 -8.36 -7.43 12.43
N PHE A 13 -8.11 -6.70 13.52
CA PHE A 13 -7.64 -7.27 14.78
C PHE A 13 -8.70 -7.21 15.88
N ALA A 14 -8.64 -8.15 16.83
CA ALA A 14 -9.57 -8.17 17.96
C ALA A 14 -9.53 -6.88 18.80
N SER A 15 -8.36 -6.25 18.93
CA SER A 15 -8.18 -4.96 19.63
C SER A 15 -8.93 -3.79 18.99
N THR A 16 -9.28 -3.90 17.71
CA THR A 16 -10.06 -2.90 16.97
C THR A 16 -11.49 -3.36 16.70
N GLY A 17 -11.96 -4.41 17.39
CA GLY A 17 -13.29 -4.99 17.16
C GLY A 17 -13.44 -5.61 15.77
N PHE A 18 -12.32 -5.98 15.14
CA PHE A 18 -12.28 -6.47 13.75
C PHE A 18 -12.75 -5.44 12.72
N HIS A 19 -12.74 -4.14 13.03
CA HIS A 19 -12.95 -3.08 12.04
C HIS A 19 -11.71 -2.90 11.17
N SER A 20 -11.90 -2.55 9.89
CA SER A 20 -10.80 -2.35 8.96
C SER A 20 -11.18 -1.47 7.76
N LEU A 21 -10.17 -0.89 7.09
CA LEU A 21 -10.38 -0.12 5.87
C LEU A 21 -11.00 -0.95 4.72
N PRO A 22 -10.56 -2.21 4.45
CA PRO A 22 -11.21 -3.08 3.47
C PRO A 22 -12.68 -3.34 3.78
N LYS A 23 -13.05 -3.52 5.05
CA LYS A 23 -14.45 -3.72 5.44
C LYS A 23 -15.30 -2.47 5.21
N LEU A 24 -14.78 -1.27 5.45
CA LEU A 24 -15.46 -0.01 5.09
C LEU A 24 -15.65 0.08 3.56
N ARG A 25 -14.60 -0.24 2.78
CA ARG A 25 -14.67 -0.24 1.30
C ARG A 25 -15.76 -1.19 0.80
N ASP A 26 -15.81 -2.39 1.35
CA ASP A 26 -16.70 -3.47 0.90
C ASP A 26 -18.12 -3.39 1.51
N GLY A 27 -18.39 -2.34 2.31
CA GLY A 27 -19.70 -2.11 2.94
C GLY A 27 -20.03 -3.06 4.10
N GLN A 28 -19.03 -3.76 4.64
CA GLN A 28 -19.17 -4.63 5.81
C GLN A 28 -19.14 -3.82 7.12
N ASP A 29 -18.35 -2.75 7.16
CA ASP A 29 -18.40 -1.73 8.19
C ASP A 29 -19.21 -0.52 7.66
N LEU A 30 -20.23 -0.09 8.40
CA LEU A 30 -21.00 1.11 8.05
C LEU A 30 -20.26 2.40 8.41
N THR A 31 -19.36 2.33 9.38
CA THR A 31 -18.53 3.45 9.81
C THR A 31 -17.16 2.95 10.23
N LEU A 32 -16.12 3.77 10.06
CA LEU A 32 -14.79 3.47 10.56
C LEU A 32 -14.23 4.68 11.30
N THR A 33 -13.90 4.49 12.58
CA THR A 33 -13.33 5.55 13.42
C THR A 33 -11.82 5.40 13.48
N ALA A 34 -11.09 6.50 13.33
CA ALA A 34 -9.64 6.52 13.51
C ALA A 34 -9.26 6.11 14.94
N LEU A 35 -8.12 5.45 15.11
CA LEU A 35 -7.64 4.94 16.40
C LEU A 35 -7.46 6.04 17.45
N ASP A 36 -7.18 7.27 17.02
CA ASP A 36 -7.06 8.45 17.86
C ASP A 36 -8.36 9.26 17.98
N SER A 37 -9.47 8.72 17.45
CA SER A 37 -10.78 9.38 17.40
C SER A 37 -10.80 10.73 16.67
N SER A 38 -9.78 11.03 15.85
CA SER A 38 -9.68 12.30 15.11
C SER A 38 -10.71 12.45 13.99
N ALA A 39 -11.26 11.33 13.49
CA ALA A 39 -12.27 11.30 12.46
C ALA A 39 -13.09 9.99 12.52
N THR A 40 -14.34 10.07 12.08
CA THR A 40 -15.19 8.91 11.78
C THR A 40 -15.65 9.02 10.34
N TYR A 41 -15.32 8.01 9.54
CA TYR A 41 -15.75 7.92 8.14
C TYR A 41 -17.06 7.15 8.11
N VAL A 42 -18.11 7.73 7.53
CA VAL A 42 -19.47 7.13 7.52
C VAL A 42 -19.80 6.38 6.22
N SER A 43 -18.84 6.31 5.30
CA SER A 43 -18.92 5.49 4.09
C SER A 43 -17.55 5.36 3.43
N TRP A 44 -17.43 4.48 2.45
CA TRP A 44 -16.25 4.44 1.58
C TRP A 44 -16.01 5.77 0.84
N ALA A 45 -17.09 6.43 0.39
CA ALA A 45 -17.00 7.71 -0.29
C ALA A 45 -16.48 8.82 0.60
N ASP A 46 -16.96 8.87 1.84
CA ASP A 46 -16.47 9.80 2.85
C ASP A 46 -14.95 9.65 3.09
N PHE A 47 -14.47 8.40 3.14
CA PHE A 47 -13.04 8.12 3.24
C PHE A 47 -12.25 8.63 2.02
N TYR A 48 -12.58 8.20 0.80
CA TYR A 48 -11.76 8.59 -0.36
C TYR A 48 -11.90 10.09 -0.70
N LEU A 49 -13.04 10.73 -0.42
CA LEU A 49 -13.20 12.18 -0.59
C LEU A 49 -12.41 12.95 0.47
N THR A 50 -12.28 12.43 1.69
CA THR A 50 -11.36 13.01 2.68
C THR A 50 -9.90 12.89 2.21
N LEU A 51 -9.52 11.73 1.66
CA LEU A 51 -8.19 11.56 1.05
C LEU A 51 -7.98 12.56 -0.10
N GLN A 52 -8.97 12.73 -0.97
CA GLN A 52 -8.94 13.73 -2.05
C GLN A 52 -8.74 15.14 -1.50
N ALA A 53 -9.47 15.53 -0.45
CA ALA A 53 -9.35 16.85 0.15
C ALA A 53 -7.93 17.08 0.71
N ILE A 54 -7.33 16.06 1.34
CA ILE A 54 -5.92 16.11 1.77
C ILE A 54 -5.01 16.32 0.58
N VAL A 55 -5.14 15.51 -0.48
CA VAL A 55 -4.31 15.63 -1.68
C VAL A 55 -4.46 17.02 -2.30
N ASN A 56 -5.68 17.51 -2.54
CA ASN A 56 -5.94 18.83 -3.11
C ASN A 56 -5.40 19.99 -2.25
N THR A 57 -5.22 19.77 -0.94
CA THR A 57 -4.64 20.79 -0.04
C THR A 57 -3.13 20.95 -0.25
N TYR A 58 -2.42 19.87 -0.57
CA TYR A 58 -0.95 19.84 -0.59
C TYR A 58 -0.34 19.61 -1.98
N ALA A 59 -1.11 19.07 -2.92
CA ALA A 59 -0.70 18.73 -4.27
C ALA A 59 -1.31 19.73 -5.27
N PRO A 60 -0.49 20.44 -6.08
CA PRO A 60 -0.99 21.22 -7.19
C PRO A 60 -1.87 20.37 -8.12
N TYR A 61 -3.03 20.91 -8.51
CA TYR A 61 -3.97 20.23 -9.41
C TYR A 61 -3.56 20.44 -10.87
N ASP A 62 -2.45 19.83 -11.27
CA ASP A 62 -1.88 19.91 -12.62
C ASP A 62 -1.07 18.65 -12.99
N SER A 63 -0.60 18.60 -14.23
CA SER A 63 0.15 17.45 -14.76
C SER A 63 1.63 17.40 -14.35
N THR A 64 2.10 18.36 -13.55
CA THR A 64 3.48 18.35 -13.02
C THR A 64 3.57 17.60 -11.70
N THR A 65 2.44 17.37 -11.04
CA THR A 65 2.36 16.66 -9.77
C THR A 65 2.10 15.17 -9.97
N TRP A 66 2.77 14.34 -9.17
CA TRP A 66 2.68 12.89 -9.23
C TRP A 66 1.98 12.31 -7.99
N ILE A 67 1.04 11.39 -8.22
CA ILE A 67 0.46 10.53 -7.19
C ILE A 67 1.07 9.13 -7.33
N ASN A 68 1.77 8.70 -6.27
CA ASN A 68 2.32 7.36 -6.15
C ASN A 68 1.43 6.55 -5.22
N ALA A 69 0.92 5.41 -5.68
CA ALA A 69 -0.02 4.58 -4.93
C ALA A 69 0.22 3.08 -5.17
N PRO A 70 -0.30 2.17 -4.31
CA PRO A 70 -0.25 0.75 -4.58
C PRO A 70 -1.06 0.36 -5.82
N GLU A 71 -0.63 -0.66 -6.54
CA GLU A 71 -1.27 -1.11 -7.78
C GLU A 71 -2.69 -1.65 -7.55
N PHE A 72 -3.65 -1.08 -8.29
CA PHE A 72 -5.07 -1.44 -8.22
C PHE A 72 -5.43 -2.59 -9.16
N ASN A 73 -4.64 -2.83 -10.21
CA ASN A 73 -4.84 -3.95 -11.10
C ASN A 73 -4.50 -5.27 -10.38
N ARG A 74 -5.55 -6.04 -10.05
CA ARG A 74 -5.42 -7.28 -9.27
C ARG A 74 -4.60 -8.37 -9.97
N THR A 75 -4.46 -8.34 -11.30
CA THR A 75 -3.62 -9.31 -12.02
C THR A 75 -2.13 -9.06 -11.82
N MET A 76 -1.75 -7.88 -11.32
CA MET A 76 -0.36 -7.51 -11.03
C MET A 76 0.00 -7.70 -9.55
N GLY A 77 -0.98 -8.02 -8.70
CA GLY A 77 -0.77 -8.28 -7.29
C GLY A 77 -0.20 -9.68 -7.00
N THR A 78 0.00 -9.95 -5.71
CA THR A 78 0.25 -11.32 -5.22
C THR A 78 -1.01 -12.15 -5.34
N GLY A 79 -0.85 -13.41 -5.74
CA GLY A 79 -1.98 -14.32 -5.95
C GLY A 79 -2.51 -14.29 -7.38
N GLY A 80 -3.49 -15.16 -7.65
CA GLY A 80 -4.12 -15.27 -8.97
C GLY A 80 -3.36 -16.20 -9.95
N PRO A 81 -3.97 -16.50 -11.10
CA PRO A 81 -3.49 -17.55 -12.01
C PRO A 81 -2.10 -17.26 -12.61
N ASP A 82 -1.70 -16.00 -12.70
CA ASP A 82 -0.45 -15.58 -13.32
C ASP A 82 0.70 -15.40 -12.29
N SER A 83 0.42 -15.55 -10.99
CA SER A 83 1.39 -15.44 -9.90
C SER A 83 2.15 -16.74 -9.67
N ASP A 84 3.43 -16.65 -9.32
CA ASP A 84 4.22 -17.83 -8.90
C ASP A 84 3.67 -18.47 -7.61
N CYS A 85 2.85 -17.73 -6.86
CA CYS A 85 2.03 -18.26 -5.78
C CYS A 85 0.55 -17.91 -6.02
N PRO A 86 -0.22 -18.75 -6.71
CA PRO A 86 -1.62 -18.43 -7.02
C PRO A 86 -2.55 -18.33 -5.81
N GLY A 87 -2.24 -19.07 -4.74
CA GLY A 87 -3.02 -19.08 -3.49
C GLY A 87 -2.58 -18.04 -2.46
N CYS A 88 -1.52 -17.28 -2.71
CA CYS A 88 -1.08 -16.22 -1.80
C CYS A 88 -2.06 -15.05 -1.84
N LEU A 89 -2.30 -14.45 -0.67
CA LEU A 89 -3.19 -13.28 -0.55
C LEU A 89 -2.39 -11.98 -0.67
N PRO A 90 -2.87 -10.98 -1.43
CA PRO A 90 -2.35 -9.61 -1.36
C PRO A 90 -2.75 -8.94 -0.05
N HIS A 91 -2.02 -7.91 0.39
CA HIS A 91 -2.41 -7.15 1.59
C HIS A 91 -3.72 -6.39 1.34
N ALA A 92 -4.77 -6.73 2.08
CA ALA A 92 -6.09 -6.12 1.88
C ALA A 92 -6.07 -4.59 2.06
N ASP A 93 -5.33 -4.06 3.03
CA ASP A 93 -5.21 -2.60 3.21
C ASP A 93 -4.54 -1.91 2.01
N HIS A 94 -3.51 -2.52 1.41
CA HIS A 94 -2.88 -1.95 0.22
C HIS A 94 -3.85 -1.90 -0.96
N LEU A 95 -4.69 -2.94 -1.12
CA LEU A 95 -5.73 -2.95 -2.13
C LEU A 95 -6.80 -1.88 -1.88
N ALA A 96 -7.21 -1.66 -0.62
CA ALA A 96 -8.18 -0.63 -0.28
C ALA A 96 -7.61 0.77 -0.56
N VAL A 97 -6.36 1.03 -0.17
CA VAL A 97 -5.68 2.30 -0.50
C VAL A 97 -5.52 2.48 -2.01
N ALA A 98 -5.18 1.41 -2.75
CA ALA A 98 -5.11 1.43 -4.21
C ALA A 98 -6.45 1.84 -4.83
N ASP A 99 -7.57 1.32 -4.31
CA ASP A 99 -8.90 1.66 -4.80
C ASP A 99 -9.28 3.11 -4.48
N ALA A 100 -8.93 3.61 -3.29
CA ALA A 100 -9.16 5.01 -2.93
C ALA A 100 -8.37 5.96 -3.83
N ALA A 101 -7.09 5.65 -4.05
CA ALA A 101 -6.23 6.40 -4.97
C ALA A 101 -6.77 6.33 -6.41
N TYR A 102 -7.23 5.17 -6.86
CA TYR A 102 -7.87 5.02 -8.17
C TYR A 102 -9.09 5.94 -8.31
N GLN A 103 -10.00 5.94 -7.33
CA GLN A 103 -11.21 6.77 -7.37
C GLN A 103 -10.85 8.24 -7.58
N ILE A 104 -9.91 8.78 -6.81
CA ILE A 104 -9.60 10.21 -6.82
C ILE A 104 -8.67 10.63 -7.97
N THR A 105 -7.99 9.68 -8.61
CA THR A 105 -7.05 9.94 -9.72
C THR A 105 -7.65 9.51 -11.05
N VAL A 106 -7.59 8.22 -11.37
CA VAL A 106 -8.06 7.66 -12.65
C VAL A 106 -9.57 7.80 -12.80
N GLY A 107 -10.34 7.47 -11.76
CA GLY A 107 -11.81 7.50 -11.78
C GLY A 107 -12.38 8.90 -12.04
N LEU A 108 -11.67 9.95 -11.60
CA LEU A 108 -12.03 11.35 -11.84
C LEU A 108 -11.32 11.99 -13.04
N ASN A 109 -10.46 11.24 -13.74
CA ASN A 109 -9.59 11.78 -14.78
C ASN A 109 -8.80 13.02 -14.30
N ALA A 110 -8.24 12.94 -13.09
CA ALA A 110 -7.43 14.00 -12.51
C ALA A 110 -6.17 14.25 -13.36
N PRO A 111 -5.64 15.50 -13.41
CA PRO A 111 -4.56 15.88 -14.31
C PRO A 111 -3.19 15.35 -13.87
N TRP A 112 -3.06 14.84 -12.65
CA TRP A 112 -1.81 14.37 -12.07
C TRP A 112 -1.18 13.24 -12.89
N GLY A 113 0.16 13.21 -12.93
CA GLY A 113 0.89 12.00 -13.26
C GLY A 113 0.64 10.93 -12.20
N ARG A 114 0.54 9.66 -12.62
CA ARG A 114 0.18 8.57 -11.72
C ARG A 114 1.17 7.42 -11.87
N ALA A 115 1.74 6.95 -10.77
CA ALA A 115 2.52 5.72 -10.73
C ALA A 115 1.92 4.75 -9.71
N PHE A 116 1.47 3.60 -10.21
CA PHE A 116 0.86 2.54 -9.42
C PHE A 116 1.84 1.40 -9.21
N PHE A 117 2.38 1.28 -7.99
CA PHE A 117 3.49 0.39 -7.66
C PHE A 117 3.01 -1.03 -7.35
N VAL A 118 3.64 -2.00 -8.00
CA VAL A 118 3.55 -3.41 -7.64
C VAL A 118 4.18 -3.62 -6.28
N ASP A 119 3.54 -4.41 -5.44
CA ASP A 119 3.87 -4.55 -4.02
C ASP A 119 4.62 -5.88 -3.74
N TYR A 120 3.99 -6.80 -3.00
CA TYR A 120 4.60 -8.05 -2.56
C TYR A 120 5.20 -8.97 -3.64
N PRO A 121 4.71 -9.04 -4.89
CA PRO A 121 5.32 -9.92 -5.90
C PRO A 121 6.83 -9.71 -6.06
N MET A 122 7.31 -8.48 -5.90
CA MET A 122 8.74 -8.17 -5.97
C MET A 122 9.54 -8.87 -4.87
N GLY A 123 9.07 -8.84 -3.62
CA GLY A 123 9.76 -9.49 -2.50
C GLY A 123 9.64 -11.01 -2.53
N TRP A 124 8.56 -11.54 -3.12
CA TRP A 124 8.42 -12.98 -3.37
C TRP A 124 9.28 -13.51 -4.51
N ASN A 125 9.99 -12.63 -5.24
CA ASN A 125 10.73 -12.99 -6.45
C ASN A 125 9.80 -13.69 -7.46
N ASP A 126 8.62 -13.10 -7.65
CA ASP A 126 7.68 -13.56 -8.68
C ASP A 126 8.31 -13.36 -10.06
N SER A 127 8.23 -14.40 -10.90
CA SER A 127 8.86 -14.48 -12.22
C SER A 127 8.37 -13.40 -13.20
N ARG A 128 7.19 -12.83 -12.98
CA ARG A 128 6.67 -11.67 -13.73
C ARG A 128 7.51 -10.40 -13.53
N TYR A 129 8.23 -10.31 -12.42
CA TYR A 129 8.96 -9.13 -11.98
C TYR A 129 10.43 -9.47 -11.71
N PRO A 130 11.24 -9.73 -12.76
CA PRO A 130 12.67 -10.00 -12.60
C PRO A 130 13.43 -8.79 -12.01
N VAL A 131 14.70 -8.97 -11.68
CA VAL A 131 15.54 -7.84 -11.22
C VAL A 131 15.60 -6.75 -12.30
N ASN A 132 15.33 -5.50 -11.92
CA ASN A 132 15.39 -4.36 -12.83
C ASN A 132 16.14 -3.14 -12.28
N LEU A 133 16.63 -3.22 -11.04
CA LEU A 133 17.47 -2.18 -10.44
C LEU A 133 18.95 -2.59 -10.51
N ASP A 134 19.82 -1.60 -10.72
CA ASP A 134 21.26 -1.78 -10.62
C ASP A 134 21.76 -1.68 -9.17
N THR A 135 23.06 -1.91 -8.97
CA THR A 135 23.70 -1.86 -7.65
C THR A 135 23.56 -0.50 -6.95
N THR A 136 23.48 0.60 -7.71
CA THR A 136 23.36 1.95 -7.17
C THR A 136 21.95 2.15 -6.60
N LEU A 137 20.92 1.84 -7.38
CA LEU A 137 19.52 1.97 -6.96
C LEU A 137 19.18 0.98 -5.84
N TYR A 138 19.69 -0.25 -5.89
CA TYR A 138 19.61 -1.21 -4.78
C TYR A 138 20.16 -0.61 -3.49
N THR A 139 21.36 -0.02 -3.55
CA THR A 139 22.02 0.55 -2.35
C THR A 139 21.22 1.71 -1.78
N ILE A 140 20.70 2.60 -2.62
CA ILE A 140 19.86 3.73 -2.19
C ILE A 140 18.57 3.21 -1.54
N LYS A 141 17.86 2.29 -2.21
CA LYS A 141 16.59 1.75 -1.73
C LYS A 141 16.75 1.01 -0.41
N LYS A 142 17.77 0.15 -0.30
CA LYS A 142 18.10 -0.56 0.93
C LYS A 142 18.48 0.41 2.06
N SER A 143 19.32 1.41 1.78
CA SER A 143 19.74 2.38 2.81
C SER A 143 18.55 3.16 3.36
N PHE A 144 17.61 3.56 2.49
CA PHE A 144 16.37 4.22 2.91
C PHE A 144 15.51 3.32 3.80
N PHE A 145 15.30 2.06 3.40
CA PHE A 145 14.57 1.10 4.21
C PHE A 145 15.25 0.84 5.56
N MET A 146 16.57 0.67 5.58
CA MET A 146 17.30 0.43 6.83
C MET A 146 17.20 1.62 7.79
N ALA A 147 17.23 2.85 7.29
CA ALA A 147 17.00 4.03 8.13
C ALA A 147 15.61 4.02 8.79
N TYR A 148 14.57 3.59 8.06
CA TYR A 148 13.24 3.36 8.62
C TYR A 148 13.25 2.23 9.66
N SER A 149 13.79 1.06 9.32
CA SER A 149 13.86 -0.12 10.20
C SER A 149 14.60 0.19 11.51
N ASP A 150 15.74 0.87 11.43
CA ASP A 150 16.53 1.27 12.60
C ASP A 150 15.76 2.24 13.51
N THR A 151 15.00 3.16 12.91
CA THR A 151 14.14 4.10 13.65
C THR A 151 13.04 3.36 14.40
N ILE A 152 12.31 2.47 13.72
CA ILE A 152 11.25 1.66 14.34
C ILE A 152 11.83 0.79 15.45
N LYS A 153 12.97 0.13 15.20
CA LYS A 153 13.67 -0.69 16.19
C LYS A 153 14.07 0.10 17.42
N ALA A 154 14.57 1.32 17.25
CA ALA A 154 14.89 2.19 18.38
C ALA A 154 13.65 2.60 19.21
N MET A 155 12.50 2.80 18.55
CA MET A 155 11.26 3.21 19.19
C MET A 155 10.51 2.07 19.89
N THR A 156 10.54 0.86 19.31
CA THR A 156 9.64 -0.24 19.70
C THR A 156 10.38 -1.53 20.06
N GLY A 157 11.68 -1.63 19.78
CA GLY A 157 12.46 -2.87 19.85
C GLY A 157 12.23 -3.81 18.67
N PHE A 158 11.36 -3.44 17.73
CA PHE A 158 10.97 -4.28 16.59
C PHE A 158 11.88 -4.05 15.38
N ASP A 159 12.50 -5.12 14.89
CA ASP A 159 13.41 -5.07 13.73
C ASP A 159 12.66 -5.54 12.47
N GLU A 160 12.17 -4.59 11.67
CA GLU A 160 11.39 -4.87 10.45
C GLU A 160 12.18 -5.71 9.43
N TYR A 161 13.49 -5.46 9.32
CA TYR A 161 14.36 -6.19 8.40
C TYR A 161 14.49 -7.68 8.77
N LEU A 162 14.49 -7.98 10.07
CA LEU A 162 14.58 -9.36 10.59
C LEU A 162 13.21 -10.01 10.83
N TYR A 163 12.14 -9.23 10.87
CA TYR A 163 10.80 -9.72 11.19
C TYR A 163 10.07 -10.36 9.99
N GLY A 164 9.26 -11.39 10.30
CA GLY A 164 8.18 -11.90 9.46
C GLY A 164 8.60 -12.60 8.17
N TRP A 165 9.04 -11.82 7.18
CA TRP A 165 9.12 -12.23 5.78
C TRP A 165 10.49 -12.74 5.33
N SER A 166 11.40 -12.94 6.30
CA SER A 166 12.83 -13.24 6.12
C SER A 166 13.59 -12.12 5.41
N VAL A 167 14.88 -11.99 5.75
CA VAL A 167 15.83 -11.10 5.06
C VAL A 167 15.74 -11.23 3.52
N ARG A 168 15.46 -12.44 3.02
CA ARG A 168 15.33 -12.72 1.58
C ARG A 168 14.21 -11.91 0.91
N PHE A 169 13.07 -11.74 1.57
CA PHE A 169 11.96 -10.96 1.00
C PHE A 169 12.38 -9.50 0.76
N TRP A 170 13.03 -8.89 1.75
CA TRP A 170 13.52 -7.52 1.64
C TRP A 170 14.63 -7.39 0.60
N GLU A 171 15.60 -8.31 0.60
CA GLU A 171 16.66 -8.32 -0.40
C GLU A 171 16.09 -8.44 -1.83
N ASN A 172 15.09 -9.28 -2.05
CA ASN A 172 14.40 -9.34 -3.35
C ASN A 172 13.73 -8.01 -3.71
N SER A 173 13.03 -7.38 -2.77
CA SER A 173 12.36 -6.10 -2.97
C SER A 173 13.32 -4.96 -3.31
N PHE A 174 14.55 -4.97 -2.77
CA PHE A 174 15.54 -3.92 -3.02
C PHE A 174 16.13 -3.97 -4.43
N TRP A 175 16.06 -5.11 -5.12
CA TRP A 175 16.51 -5.27 -6.51
C TRP A 175 15.43 -4.97 -7.55
N ARG A 176 14.21 -4.62 -7.12
CA ARG A 176 13.03 -4.54 -7.97
C ARG A 176 12.24 -3.27 -7.71
N GLU A 177 11.80 -2.61 -8.76
CA GLU A 177 10.78 -1.57 -8.67
C GLU A 177 9.91 -1.60 -9.93
N TYR A 178 8.65 -1.98 -9.76
CA TYR A 178 7.69 -2.05 -10.85
C TYR A 178 6.52 -1.15 -10.52
N HIS A 179 6.16 -0.32 -11.48
CA HIS A 179 4.96 0.51 -11.41
C HIS A 179 4.37 0.71 -12.79
N ARG A 180 3.07 0.95 -12.84
CA ARG A 180 2.37 1.35 -14.06
C ARG A 180 2.14 2.84 -14.06
N VAL A 181 2.56 3.50 -15.14
CA VAL A 181 2.30 4.93 -15.36
C VAL A 181 1.01 5.08 -16.17
N LEU A 182 0.13 5.98 -15.73
CA LEU A 182 -1.13 6.30 -16.40
C LEU A 182 -1.27 7.81 -16.60
#